data_AF-A0A183TL99-F1
#
_entry.id   AF-A0A183TL99-F1
#
_cell.length_a   1.000
_cell.length_b   1.000
_cell.length_c   1.000
_cell.angle_alpha   90.00
_cell.angle_beta   90.00
_cell.angle_gamma   90.00
#
_symmetry.space_group_name_H-M   'P 1'
#
loop_
_entity.id
_entity.type
_entity.pdbx_description
1 polymer ?
#
loop_
_entity_poly.entity_id
_entity_poly.type
_entity_poly.pdbx_seq_one_letter_code
_entity_poly.pdbx_strand_id
1 'polypeptide(L)'
;MLFNSIFCVVSLLLIHFKFVTSDCVMHGACDTRRQLMCQNITQPVNTSSTVKRHCPNVKDISCCSVDQIQLVTSGLSRAEYWMGKTSQCFQKMRNMFCEIHCDANQSQIVEVLKTDKPRSITGIRVQLKRDFANEMFRECAKLKILWIRIVDQICIQQPCNAKEFFRSLGATESMGGSSPYLIEFQFID
;
A
#
# COMPACT_ATOMS: atom_id res chain seq x y z
N MET A 1 -43.67 44.04 17.60
CA MET A 1 -42.96 43.87 16.31
C MET A 1 -41.72 43.02 16.56
N LEU A 2 -41.91 41.70 16.61
CA LEU A 2 -40.89 40.68 16.88
C LEU A 2 -40.60 39.96 15.54
N PHE A 3 -39.89 40.63 14.64
CA PHE A 3 -39.51 40.07 13.35
C PHE A 3 -38.20 40.73 12.89
N ASN A 4 -37.10 40.54 13.62
CA ASN A 4 -35.78 40.97 13.14
C ASN A 4 -34.56 40.31 13.83
N SER A 5 -34.73 39.18 14.54
CA SER A 5 -33.60 38.52 15.23
C SER A 5 -33.35 37.06 14.80
N ILE A 6 -34.08 36.54 13.81
CA ILE A 6 -33.93 35.13 13.36
C ILE A 6 -32.99 35.00 12.15
N PHE A 7 -32.76 36.07 11.38
CA PHE A 7 -32.00 35.99 10.13
C PHE A 7 -30.47 35.98 10.27
N CYS A 8 -29.91 36.31 11.44
CA CYS A 8 -28.45 36.32 11.65
C CYS A 8 -27.86 34.98 12.12
N VAL A 9 -28.66 34.06 12.66
CA VAL A 9 -28.12 32.81 13.24
C VAL A 9 -27.99 31.69 12.20
N VAL A 10 -28.70 31.78 11.08
CA VAL A 10 -28.71 30.72 10.05
C VAL A 10 -27.51 30.80 9.09
N SER A 11 -26.81 31.95 9.02
CA SER A 11 -25.69 32.14 8.07
C SER A 11 -24.31 31.73 8.59
N LEU A 12 -24.19 31.27 9.84
CA LEU A 12 -22.92 30.82 10.46
C LEU A 12 -22.76 29.30 10.54
N LEU A 13 -23.71 28.54 9.98
CA LEU A 13 -23.66 27.07 9.86
C LEU A 13 -23.46 26.63 8.40
N LEU A 14 -22.65 27.36 7.62
CA LEU A 14 -21.96 26.75 6.49
C LEU A 14 -20.86 25.85 7.06
N ILE A 15 -21.29 24.71 7.59
CA ILE A 15 -20.45 23.56 7.88
C ILE A 15 -19.70 23.31 6.58
N HIS A 16 -18.41 23.63 6.55
CA HIS A 16 -17.48 23.02 5.62
C HIS A 16 -17.49 21.53 5.92
N PHE A 17 -18.49 20.81 5.39
CA PHE A 17 -18.37 19.40 5.15
C PHE A 17 -17.21 19.30 4.16
N LYS A 18 -15.99 19.17 4.68
CA LYS A 18 -14.93 18.51 3.94
C LYS A 18 -15.48 17.10 3.74
N PHE A 19 -16.14 16.90 2.60
CA PHE A 19 -16.35 15.57 2.09
C PHE A 19 -14.95 14.99 2.00
N VAL A 20 -14.61 14.07 2.92
CA VAL A 20 -13.42 13.27 2.79
C VAL A 20 -13.72 12.38 1.60
N THR A 21 -13.36 12.83 0.41
CA THR A 21 -13.44 12.04 -0.80
C THR A 21 -12.44 10.91 -0.61
N SER A 22 -12.96 9.68 -0.52
CA SER A 22 -12.14 8.47 -0.47
C SER A 22 -11.51 8.33 -1.86
N ASP A 23 -10.40 9.02 -2.10
CA ASP A 23 -9.81 9.07 -3.43
C ASP A 23 -8.72 8.01 -3.57
N CYS A 24 -8.76 7.29 -4.69
CA CYS A 24 -7.65 6.49 -5.17
C CYS A 24 -6.56 7.43 -5.69
N VAL A 25 -5.29 7.13 -5.43
CA VAL A 25 -4.15 7.87 -5.99
C VAL A 25 -3.48 7.10 -7.13
N MET A 26 -3.72 5.79 -7.20
CA MET A 26 -3.28 4.92 -8.28
C MET A 26 -4.40 3.96 -8.70
N HIS A 27 -4.50 3.73 -10.01
CA HIS A 27 -5.45 2.78 -10.58
C HIS A 27 -4.99 2.31 -11.96
N GLY A 28 -4.78 1.00 -12.14
CA GLY A 28 -4.35 0.40 -13.41
C GLY A 28 -2.85 0.15 -13.50
N ALA A 29 -2.44 -0.68 -14.47
CA ALA A 29 -1.03 -0.88 -14.83
C ALA A 29 -0.62 -0.02 -16.04
N CYS A 30 0.38 0.83 -15.85
CA CYS A 30 0.88 1.74 -16.90
C CYS A 30 2.09 1.18 -17.65
N ASP A 31 2.90 0.37 -16.98
CA ASP A 31 4.03 -0.31 -17.59
C ASP A 31 4.14 -1.73 -17.03
N THR A 32 3.56 -2.70 -17.72
CA THR A 32 3.56 -4.10 -17.27
C THR A 32 4.95 -4.73 -17.30
N ARG A 33 5.86 -4.24 -18.15
CA ARG A 33 7.24 -4.74 -18.23
C ARG A 33 8.06 -4.34 -17.01
N ARG A 34 7.91 -3.08 -16.59
CA ARG A 34 8.53 -2.55 -15.36
C ARG A 34 7.65 -2.73 -14.11
N GLN A 35 6.49 -3.36 -14.26
CA GLN A 35 5.49 -3.58 -13.20
C GLN A 35 5.07 -2.27 -12.48
N LEU A 36 4.88 -1.19 -13.24
CA LEU A 36 4.52 0.13 -12.72
C LEU A 36 3.03 0.39 -12.80
N MET A 37 2.51 0.98 -11.73
CA MET A 37 1.10 1.38 -11.62
C MET A 37 0.89 2.77 -12.23
N CYS A 38 -0.34 3.05 -12.65
CA CYS A 38 -0.70 4.36 -13.15
C CYS A 38 -1.01 5.32 -11.99
N GLN A 39 -0.49 6.55 -12.06
CA GLN A 39 -1.04 7.67 -11.30
C GLN A 39 -2.37 8.07 -11.92
N ASN A 40 -3.46 7.75 -11.22
CA ASN A 40 -4.80 8.00 -11.68
C ASN A 40 -5.70 8.27 -10.47
N ILE A 41 -6.14 9.52 -10.35
CA ILE A 41 -6.99 9.95 -9.24
C ILE A 41 -8.44 9.66 -9.61
N THR A 42 -9.05 8.71 -8.91
CA THR A 42 -10.41 8.24 -9.20
C THR A 42 -11.15 7.91 -7.90
N GLN A 43 -12.47 7.70 -8.01
CA GLN A 43 -13.21 7.04 -6.94
C GLN A 43 -12.94 5.52 -6.96
N PRO A 44 -13.09 4.84 -5.82
CA PRO A 44 -13.07 3.38 -5.74
C PRO A 44 -14.16 2.78 -6.63
N VAL A 45 -13.85 1.63 -7.21
CA VAL A 45 -14.75 0.88 -8.09
C VAL A 45 -15.19 -0.41 -7.41
N ASN A 46 -16.27 -1.03 -7.91
CA ASN A 46 -16.71 -2.32 -7.41
C ASN A 46 -15.59 -3.37 -7.56
N THR A 47 -15.28 -4.04 -6.44
CA THR A 47 -14.22 -5.04 -6.36
C THR A 47 -14.60 -6.29 -7.13
N SER A 48 -13.72 -6.71 -8.05
CA SER A 48 -13.92 -7.95 -8.79
C SER A 48 -13.64 -9.20 -7.94
N SER A 49 -14.22 -10.33 -8.33
CA SER A 49 -13.92 -11.63 -7.71
C SER A 49 -12.44 -12.02 -7.83
N THR A 50 -11.76 -11.59 -8.90
CA THR A 50 -10.31 -11.77 -9.08
C THR A 50 -9.52 -11.00 -8.04
N VAL A 51 -9.88 -9.73 -7.77
CA VAL A 51 -9.25 -8.95 -6.69
C VAL A 51 -9.45 -9.63 -5.35
N LYS A 52 -10.67 -10.08 -5.02
CA LYS A 52 -10.96 -10.78 -3.76
C LYS A 52 -10.17 -12.10 -3.61
N ARG A 53 -9.89 -12.81 -4.71
CA ARG A 53 -9.07 -14.03 -4.68
C ARG A 53 -7.63 -13.76 -4.25
N HIS A 54 -7.04 -12.67 -4.74
CA HIS A 54 -5.67 -12.27 -4.41
C HIS A 54 -5.59 -11.54 -3.06
N CYS A 55 -6.61 -10.74 -2.75
CA CYS A 55 -6.71 -9.90 -1.58
C CYS A 55 -8.02 -10.20 -0.82
N PRO A 56 -8.06 -11.25 0.01
CA PRO A 56 -9.30 -11.71 0.65
C PRO A 56 -9.92 -10.69 1.62
N ASN A 57 -9.14 -9.72 2.09
CA ASN A 57 -9.59 -8.69 3.04
C ASN A 57 -10.13 -7.42 2.36
N VAL A 58 -10.05 -7.32 1.03
CA VAL A 58 -10.56 -6.15 0.30
C VAL A 58 -12.09 -6.18 0.29
N LYS A 59 -12.69 -5.01 0.55
CA LYS A 59 -14.15 -4.81 0.64
C LYS A 59 -14.82 -4.85 -0.74
N ASP A 60 -16.11 -4.48 -0.79
CA ASP A 60 -16.89 -4.48 -2.02
C ASP A 60 -16.52 -3.36 -3.00
N ILE A 61 -15.83 -2.32 -2.53
CA ILE A 61 -15.20 -1.30 -3.37
C ILE A 61 -13.69 -1.27 -3.13
N SER A 62 -12.92 -0.94 -4.17
CA SER A 62 -11.46 -0.91 -4.11
C SER A 62 -10.85 0.04 -5.14
N CYS A 63 -9.60 0.45 -4.89
CA CYS A 63 -8.84 1.32 -5.78
C CYS A 63 -8.04 0.58 -6.86
N CYS A 64 -7.93 -0.74 -6.80
CA CYS A 64 -7.12 -1.49 -7.76
C CYS A 64 -7.94 -2.12 -8.88
N SER A 65 -7.31 -2.24 -10.05
CA SER A 65 -7.81 -3.03 -11.16
C SER A 65 -7.29 -4.48 -11.11
N VAL A 66 -7.81 -5.34 -11.99
CA VAL A 66 -7.43 -6.76 -12.06
C VAL A 66 -5.97 -6.94 -12.51
N ASP A 67 -5.54 -6.20 -13.53
CA ASP A 67 -4.17 -6.20 -14.05
C ASP A 67 -3.17 -5.71 -13.00
N GLN A 68 -3.51 -4.64 -12.27
CA GLN A 68 -2.69 -4.12 -11.18
C GLN A 68 -2.45 -5.19 -10.11
N ILE A 69 -3.50 -5.86 -9.62
CA ILE A 69 -3.31 -6.84 -8.54
C ILE A 69 -2.59 -8.11 -9.01
N GLN A 70 -2.74 -8.49 -10.28
CA GLN A 70 -1.97 -9.58 -10.86
C GLN A 70 -0.47 -9.27 -10.88
N LEU A 71 -0.06 -8.05 -11.22
CA LEU A 71 1.34 -7.62 -11.15
C LEU A 71 1.87 -7.65 -9.71
N VAL A 72 1.12 -7.07 -8.77
CA VAL A 72 1.51 -7.05 -7.34
C VAL A 72 1.70 -8.47 -6.81
N THR A 73 0.75 -9.37 -7.08
CA THR A 73 0.84 -10.75 -6.59
C THR A 73 1.91 -11.57 -7.30
N SER A 74 2.17 -11.30 -8.59
CA SER A 74 3.31 -11.87 -9.31
C SER A 74 4.64 -11.45 -8.66
N GLY A 75 4.80 -10.18 -8.28
CA GLY A 75 5.97 -9.69 -7.57
C GLY A 75 6.18 -10.35 -6.19
N LEU A 76 5.10 -10.75 -5.53
CA LEU A 76 5.13 -11.45 -4.24
C LEU A 76 5.37 -12.96 -4.34
N SER A 77 5.33 -13.56 -5.54
CA SER A 77 5.42 -15.01 -5.72
C SER A 77 6.70 -15.62 -5.14
N ARG A 78 7.83 -14.93 -5.26
CA ARG A 78 9.10 -15.37 -4.66
C ARG A 78 9.03 -15.35 -3.13
N ALA A 79 8.43 -14.32 -2.55
CA ALA A 79 8.22 -14.24 -1.10
C ALA A 79 7.27 -15.35 -0.63
N GLU A 80 6.19 -15.63 -1.38
CA GLU A 80 5.26 -16.73 -1.10
C GLU A 80 5.97 -18.08 -1.05
N TYR A 81 6.84 -18.35 -2.03
CA TYR A 81 7.62 -19.58 -2.11
C TYR A 81 8.50 -19.79 -0.87
N TRP A 82 9.25 -18.76 -0.46
CA TRP A 82 10.18 -18.88 0.67
C TRP A 82 9.50 -18.85 2.04
N MET A 83 8.44 -18.07 2.19
CA MET A 83 7.76 -17.90 3.48
C MET A 83 6.65 -18.93 3.70
N GLY A 84 6.12 -19.51 2.62
CA GLY A 84 4.92 -20.33 2.63
C GLY A 84 3.65 -19.47 2.70
N LYS A 85 2.68 -19.80 1.82
CA LYS A 85 1.40 -19.08 1.67
C LYS A 85 0.60 -18.89 2.96
N THR A 86 0.67 -19.86 3.86
CA THR A 86 -0.10 -19.87 5.12
C THR A 86 0.66 -19.24 6.29
N SER A 87 1.92 -18.84 6.12
CA SER A 87 2.67 -18.20 7.20
C SER A 87 2.07 -16.84 7.57
N GLN A 88 2.13 -16.48 8.85
CA GLN A 88 1.67 -15.16 9.30
C GLN A 88 2.48 -14.04 8.66
N CYS A 89 3.79 -14.24 8.44
CA CYS A 89 4.65 -13.30 7.73
C CYS A 89 4.12 -12.99 6.33
N PHE A 90 3.90 -14.02 5.49
CA PHE A 90 3.44 -13.81 4.12
C PHE A 90 2.01 -13.24 4.08
N GLN A 91 1.11 -13.71 4.94
CA GLN A 91 -0.24 -13.18 5.00
C GLN A 91 -0.25 -11.69 5.35
N LYS A 92 0.54 -11.25 6.34
CA LYS A 92 0.68 -9.82 6.68
C LYS A 92 1.28 -9.02 5.54
N MET A 93 2.34 -9.52 4.90
CA MET A 93 2.97 -8.87 3.75
C MET A 93 2.00 -8.70 2.58
N ARG A 94 1.30 -9.78 2.20
CA ARG A 94 0.27 -9.76 1.15
C ARG A 94 -0.83 -8.75 1.50
N ASN A 95 -1.35 -8.79 2.72
CA ASN A 95 -2.43 -7.90 3.14
C ASN A 95 -1.99 -6.43 3.11
N MET A 96 -0.75 -6.11 3.52
CA MET A 96 -0.20 -4.76 3.41
C MET A 96 -0.14 -4.28 1.96
N PHE A 97 0.41 -5.08 1.04
CA PHE A 97 0.44 -4.69 -0.37
C PHE A 97 -0.97 -4.59 -0.98
N CYS A 98 -1.89 -5.46 -0.56
CA CYS A 98 -3.31 -5.31 -0.92
C CYS A 98 -3.89 -3.98 -0.43
N GLU A 99 -3.60 -3.56 0.81
CA GLU A 99 -4.08 -2.30 1.36
C GLU A 99 -3.49 -1.10 0.61
N ILE A 100 -2.17 -1.09 0.37
CA ILE A 100 -1.48 -0.05 -0.41
C ILE A 100 -2.13 0.13 -1.78
N HIS A 101 -2.52 -0.96 -2.45
CA HIS A 101 -3.01 -0.90 -3.82
C HIS A 101 -4.53 -0.81 -3.97
N CYS A 102 -5.29 -1.40 -3.04
CA CYS A 102 -6.72 -1.64 -3.21
C CYS A 102 -7.59 -0.98 -2.14
N ASP A 103 -7.04 -0.41 -1.05
CA ASP A 103 -7.88 0.22 -0.03
C ASP A 103 -8.72 1.36 -0.64
N ALA A 104 -10.00 1.43 -0.27
CA ALA A 104 -10.90 2.45 -0.81
C ALA A 104 -10.54 3.87 -0.35
N ASN A 105 -9.82 4.01 0.76
CA ASN A 105 -9.29 5.26 1.28
C ASN A 105 -7.78 5.39 1.01
N GLN A 106 -7.30 4.87 -0.12
CA GLN A 106 -5.87 4.81 -0.47
C GLN A 106 -5.13 6.14 -0.28
N SER A 107 -5.74 7.28 -0.61
CA SER A 107 -5.16 8.62 -0.42
C SER A 107 -4.83 8.99 1.04
N GLN A 108 -5.40 8.30 2.02
CA GLN A 108 -5.07 8.51 3.45
C GLN A 108 -3.76 7.85 3.86
N ILE A 109 -3.34 6.82 3.12
CA ILE A 109 -2.16 6.00 3.47
C ILE A 109 -1.07 6.04 2.42
N VAL A 110 -1.38 6.38 1.16
CA VAL A 110 -0.40 6.44 0.06
C VAL A 110 -0.33 7.83 -0.54
N GLU A 111 0.90 8.32 -0.71
CA GLU A 111 1.23 9.54 -1.42
C GLU A 111 2.11 9.18 -2.64
N VAL A 112 1.79 9.72 -3.82
CA VAL A 112 2.64 9.56 -5.01
C VAL A 112 3.76 10.59 -4.97
N LEU A 113 5.02 10.12 -4.92
CA LEU A 113 6.19 11.00 -4.84
C LEU A 113 6.76 11.33 -6.21
N LYS A 114 6.78 10.34 -7.11
CA LYS A 114 7.45 10.44 -8.40
C LYS A 114 6.70 9.65 -9.46
N THR A 115 6.65 10.23 -10.66
CA THR A 115 6.14 9.59 -11.86
C THR A 115 7.08 9.78 -13.04
N ASP A 116 6.96 8.90 -14.03
CA ASP A 116 7.53 9.06 -15.36
C ASP A 116 6.43 9.18 -16.42
N LYS A 117 6.85 9.36 -17.69
CA LYS A 117 5.91 9.63 -18.78
C LYS A 117 5.20 8.34 -19.26
N PRO A 118 3.88 8.39 -19.52
CA PRO A 118 3.00 9.54 -19.32
C PRO A 118 2.51 9.71 -17.88
N ARG A 119 2.37 8.64 -17.09
CA ARG A 119 1.90 8.66 -15.68
C ARG A 119 2.32 7.42 -14.86
N SER A 120 3.41 6.73 -15.19
CA SER A 120 3.79 5.53 -14.44
C SER A 120 4.44 5.94 -13.12
N ILE A 121 3.97 5.37 -12.02
CA ILE A 121 4.47 5.66 -10.68
C ILE A 121 5.85 5.02 -10.53
N THR A 122 6.84 5.84 -10.19
CA THR A 122 8.22 5.41 -9.92
C THR A 122 8.63 5.63 -8.46
N GLY A 123 7.74 6.22 -7.66
CA GLY A 123 7.95 6.39 -6.22
C GLY A 123 6.67 6.72 -5.48
N ILE A 124 6.45 6.07 -4.34
CA ILE A 124 5.37 6.38 -3.41
C ILE A 124 5.90 6.49 -1.98
N ARG A 125 5.15 7.16 -1.12
CA ARG A 125 5.26 7.07 0.34
C ARG A 125 4.04 6.37 0.90
N VAL A 126 4.26 5.50 1.87
CA VAL A 126 3.22 4.73 2.54
C VAL A 126 3.29 4.99 4.04
N GLN A 127 2.20 5.50 4.61
CA GLN A 127 2.04 5.59 6.05
C GLN A 127 1.72 4.20 6.61
N LEU A 128 2.51 3.74 7.57
CA LEU A 128 2.40 2.40 8.14
C LEU A 128 2.45 2.46 9.65
N LYS A 129 1.49 1.83 10.33
CA LYS A 129 1.51 1.76 11.80
C LYS A 129 2.76 1.03 12.30
N ARG A 130 3.45 1.62 13.26
CA ARG A 130 4.70 1.06 13.83
C ARG A 130 4.47 -0.31 14.44
N ASP A 131 3.37 -0.51 15.14
CA ASP A 131 3.04 -1.80 15.76
C ASP A 131 2.84 -2.90 14.72
N PHE A 132 2.13 -2.60 13.63
CA PHE A 132 1.99 -3.52 12.51
C PHE A 132 3.36 -3.87 11.90
N ALA A 133 4.21 -2.86 11.67
CA ALA A 133 5.55 -3.06 11.11
C ALA A 133 6.41 -3.97 12.01
N ASN A 134 6.42 -3.69 13.32
CA ASN A 134 7.15 -4.49 14.29
C ASN A 134 6.62 -5.92 14.37
N GLU A 135 5.31 -6.10 14.35
CA GLU A 135 4.69 -7.42 14.38
C GLU A 135 5.00 -8.23 13.12
N MET A 136 4.85 -7.65 11.93
CA MET A 136 5.20 -8.30 10.67
C MET A 136 6.69 -8.70 10.66
N PHE A 137 7.60 -7.80 11.07
CA PHE A 137 9.02 -8.13 11.18
C PHE A 137 9.26 -9.32 12.12
N ARG A 138 8.63 -9.33 13.31
CA ARG A 138 8.74 -10.45 14.27
C ARG A 138 8.24 -11.77 13.67
N GLU A 139 7.12 -11.78 12.97
CA GLU A 139 6.61 -12.99 12.31
C GLU A 139 7.56 -13.48 11.21
N CYS A 140 8.14 -12.57 10.43
CA CYS A 140 9.09 -12.92 9.39
C CYS A 140 10.44 -13.39 9.93
N ALA A 141 10.89 -12.85 11.07
CA ALA A 141 12.15 -13.22 11.70
C ALA A 141 12.16 -14.66 12.28
N LYS A 142 10.98 -15.25 12.50
CA LYS A 142 10.83 -16.65 12.91
C LYS A 142 11.15 -17.64 11.78
N LEU A 143 11.01 -17.21 10.53
CA LEU A 143 11.20 -18.07 9.36
C LEU A 143 12.68 -18.14 8.97
N LYS A 144 13.13 -19.32 8.56
CA LYS A 144 14.50 -19.57 8.12
C LYS A 144 14.52 -20.32 6.78
N ILE A 145 15.50 -19.97 5.95
CA ILE A 145 15.91 -20.76 4.79
C ILE A 145 17.21 -21.42 5.20
N LEU A 146 17.19 -22.75 5.32
CA LEU A 146 18.27 -23.49 5.97
C LEU A 146 18.52 -22.94 7.39
N TRP A 147 19.65 -22.28 7.60
CA TRP A 147 20.07 -21.72 8.90
C TRP A 147 19.92 -20.20 8.99
N ILE A 148 19.61 -19.52 7.88
CA ILE A 148 19.57 -18.07 7.77
C ILE A 148 18.13 -17.58 7.92
N ARG A 149 17.90 -16.54 8.73
CA ARG A 149 16.54 -15.97 8.87
C ARG A 149 16.13 -15.31 7.56
N ILE A 150 14.86 -15.44 7.18
CA ILE A 150 14.33 -14.83 5.95
C ILE A 150 14.52 -13.32 5.95
N VAL A 151 14.36 -12.66 7.10
CA VAL A 151 14.60 -11.20 7.22
C VAL A 151 16.03 -10.82 6.85
N ASP A 152 17.02 -11.65 7.18
CA ASP A 152 18.43 -11.38 6.87
C ASP A 152 18.73 -11.56 5.37
N GLN A 153 17.90 -12.31 4.64
CA GLN A 153 17.96 -12.43 3.18
C GLN A 153 17.28 -11.26 2.46
N ILE A 154 16.33 -10.60 3.12
CA ILE A 154 15.58 -9.46 2.58
C ILE A 154 16.30 -8.14 2.86
N CYS A 155 16.88 -8.00 4.05
CA CYS A 155 17.60 -6.80 4.46
C CYS A 155 18.87 -6.62 3.63
N ILE A 156 18.99 -5.44 3.01
CA ILE A 156 20.18 -5.05 2.24
C ILE A 156 21.33 -4.68 3.18
N GLN A 157 21.03 -3.99 4.30
CA GLN A 157 22.01 -3.64 5.32
C GLN A 157 21.84 -4.47 6.59
N GLN A 158 22.94 -4.65 7.32
CA GLN A 158 22.96 -5.33 8.60
C GLN A 158 23.38 -4.33 9.71
N PRO A 159 22.85 -4.46 10.94
CA PRO A 159 21.91 -5.50 11.41
C PRO A 159 20.47 -5.28 10.92
N CYS A 160 19.81 -6.37 10.52
CA CYS A 160 18.43 -6.33 10.07
C CYS A 160 17.44 -6.12 11.23
N ASN A 161 16.81 -4.95 11.27
CA ASN A 161 15.72 -4.60 12.18
C ASN A 161 14.45 -4.24 11.39
N ALA A 162 13.32 -3.96 12.06
CA ALA A 162 12.07 -3.64 11.39
C ALA A 162 12.19 -2.46 10.41
N LYS A 163 12.88 -1.38 10.80
CA LYS A 163 13.10 -0.22 9.92
C LYS A 163 13.85 -0.62 8.64
N GLU A 164 14.95 -1.36 8.79
CA GLU A 164 15.76 -1.79 7.66
C GLU A 164 15.04 -2.82 6.77
N PHE A 165 14.24 -3.69 7.37
CA PHE A 165 13.41 -4.65 6.65
C PHE A 165 12.42 -3.96 5.72
N PHE A 166 11.64 -2.99 6.22
CA PHE A 166 10.71 -2.23 5.39
C PHE A 166 11.44 -1.33 4.37
N ARG A 167 12.57 -0.72 4.75
CA ARG A 167 13.42 0.02 3.80
C ARG A 167 13.84 -0.87 2.62
N SER A 168 14.22 -2.12 2.91
CA SER A 168 14.66 -3.07 1.89
C SER A 168 13.51 -3.58 1.01
N LEU A 169 12.32 -3.80 1.58
CA LEU A 169 11.12 -4.15 0.81
C LEU A 169 10.74 -3.07 -0.22
N GLY A 170 10.97 -1.80 0.12
CA GLY A 170 10.67 -0.66 -0.76
C GLY A 170 11.81 -0.21 -1.66
N ALA A 171 12.98 -0.84 -1.56
CA ALA A 171 14.17 -0.46 -2.32
C ALA A 171 14.11 -1.01 -3.76
N THR A 172 14.47 -0.16 -4.72
CA THR A 172 14.63 -0.55 -6.13
C THR A 172 15.92 -1.33 -6.36
N GLU A 173 16.08 -1.93 -7.54
CA GLU A 173 17.32 -2.61 -7.95
C GLU A 173 18.55 -1.70 -7.82
N SER A 174 18.45 -0.42 -8.22
CA SER A 174 19.53 0.56 -8.08
C SER A 174 19.95 0.82 -6.62
N MET A 175 19.12 0.44 -5.66
CA MET A 175 19.36 0.55 -4.22
C MET A 175 19.70 -0.80 -3.58
N GLY A 176 19.83 -1.86 -4.37
CA GLY A 176 20.09 -3.24 -3.91
C GLY A 176 18.85 -4.05 -3.55
N GLY A 177 17.64 -3.53 -3.78
CA GLY A 177 16.38 -4.22 -3.52
C GLY A 177 15.74 -4.83 -4.76
N SER A 178 14.50 -5.26 -4.63
CA SER A 178 13.73 -5.91 -5.71
C SER A 178 12.39 -5.23 -6.00
N SER A 179 12.11 -4.09 -5.37
CA SER A 179 10.85 -3.37 -5.59
C SER A 179 10.84 -2.78 -7.01
N PRO A 180 9.76 -2.94 -7.79
CA PRO A 180 9.67 -2.37 -9.14
C PRO A 180 9.81 -0.84 -9.18
N TYR A 181 9.46 -0.17 -8.09
CA TYR A 181 9.62 1.25 -7.88
C TYR A 181 9.84 1.58 -6.41
N LEU A 182 10.25 2.81 -6.10
CA LEU A 182 10.56 3.21 -4.73
C LEU A 182 9.31 3.22 -3.85
N ILE A 183 9.37 2.57 -2.69
CA ILE A 183 8.34 2.66 -1.65
C ILE A 183 8.98 3.17 -0.36
N GLU A 184 8.68 4.42 0.00
CA GLU A 184 9.08 5.03 1.26
C GLU A 184 8.08 4.68 2.36
N PHE A 185 8.39 3.70 3.20
CA PHE A 185 7.57 3.40 4.38
C PHE A 185 7.83 4.42 5.49
N GLN A 186 6.80 5.18 5.87
CA GLN A 186 6.81 6.13 6.98
C GLN A 186 6.05 5.54 8.16
N PHE A 187 6.75 5.26 9.27
CA PHE A 187 6.12 4.71 10.46
C PHE A 187 5.36 5.79 11.25
N ILE A 188 4.08 5.54 11.48
CA ILE A 188 3.19 6.35 12.33
C ILE A 188 2.84 5.58 13.61
N ASP A 189 2.56 6.31 14.68
CA ASP A 189 2.17 5.75 15.98
C ASP A 189 0.64 5.62 16.10
#